data_AF-A0A8R1TSL2-F1
#
_entry.id   AF-A0A8R1TSL2-F1
#
_cell.length_a   1.000
_cell.length_b   1.000
_cell.length_c   1.000
_cell.angle_alpha   90.00
_cell.angle_beta   90.00
_cell.angle_gamma   90.00
#
_symmetry.space_group_name_H-M   'P 1'
#
loop_
_entity.id
_entity.type
_entity.pdbx_description
1 polymer ?
#
loop_
_entity_poly.entity_id
_entity_poly.type
_entity_poly.pdbx_seq_one_letter_code
_entity_poly.pdbx_strand_id
1 'polypeptide(L)'
;MNSICAGCSVQIRDRYMLQAVGKFWHEDCLKCVCCLCRLGELGSKLYYKQSMILCARDYLRLFGLTGTCAACDKNIPAFELVMRAKDNVYHLRCFACQVCNQRFCIGDKFYLFENKILCQYDFEERMTFHQAAYNNQSLTELTKNIEQLENFEPLETNMVGS
;
A
#
# COMPACT_ATOMS: atom_id res chain seq x y z
N MET A 1 49.46 17.31 2.10
CA MET A 1 48.65 16.34 2.87
C MET A 1 48.79 15.00 2.19
N ASN A 2 49.35 13.99 2.87
CA ASN A 2 49.57 12.65 2.30
C ASN A 2 48.47 11.70 2.76
N SER A 3 47.31 11.79 2.11
CA SER A 3 46.17 10.91 2.42
C SER A 3 46.30 9.59 1.65
N ILE A 4 46.14 8.46 2.34
CA ILE A 4 46.13 7.13 1.72
C ILE A 4 44.68 6.74 1.43
N CYS A 5 44.40 6.26 0.21
CA CYS A 5 43.07 5.81 -0.17
C CYS A 5 42.71 4.49 0.52
N ALA A 6 41.59 4.44 1.22
CA ALA A 6 41.11 3.23 1.90
C ALA A 6 40.65 2.11 0.95
N GLY A 7 40.33 2.43 -0.31
CA GLY A 7 39.94 1.45 -1.33
C GLY A 7 41.13 0.69 -1.94
N CYS A 8 42.14 1.40 -2.45
CA CYS A 8 43.29 0.80 -3.14
C CYS A 8 44.61 0.80 -2.33
N SER A 9 44.62 1.40 -1.14
CA SER A 9 45.83 1.56 -0.29
C SER A 9 46.97 2.37 -0.92
N VAL A 10 46.71 3.12 -1.99
CA VAL A 10 47.68 4.01 -2.66
C VAL A 10 47.52 5.45 -2.15
N GLN A 11 48.60 6.22 -2.17
CA GLN A 11 48.59 7.66 -1.86
C GLN A 11 47.73 8.43 -2.87
N ILE A 12 46.83 9.28 -2.35
CA ILE A 12 45.99 10.14 -3.17
C ILE A 12 46.81 11.36 -3.62
N ARG A 13 47.08 11.43 -4.92
CA ARG A 13 47.78 12.54 -5.57
C ARG A 13 46.87 13.39 -6.47
N ASP A 14 45.60 13.00 -6.56
CA ASP A 14 44.59 13.69 -7.35
C ASP A 14 44.31 15.09 -6.80
N ARG A 15 43.82 15.98 -7.67
CA ARG A 15 43.44 17.35 -7.29
C ARG A 15 42.33 17.38 -6.24
N TYR A 16 41.43 16.40 -6.30
CA TYR A 16 40.30 16.26 -5.40
C TYR A 16 40.31 14.89 -4.74
N MET A 17 39.81 14.82 -3.52
CA MET A 17 39.73 13.60 -2.73
C MET A 17 38.43 13.59 -1.93
N LEU A 18 37.87 12.41 -1.73
CA LEU A 18 36.64 12.23 -0.97
C LEU A 18 36.95 11.80 0.46
N GLN A 19 36.19 12.32 1.43
CA GLN A 19 36.23 11.88 2.81
C GLN A 19 34.92 11.20 3.17
N ALA A 20 34.99 9.94 3.62
CA ALA A 20 33.83 9.13 3.96
C ALA A 20 34.19 8.12 5.06
N VAL A 21 33.30 7.98 6.05
CA VAL A 21 33.44 7.03 7.17
C VAL A 21 34.80 7.16 7.87
N GLY A 22 35.25 8.41 8.11
CA GLY A 22 36.53 8.72 8.76
C GLY A 22 37.78 8.37 7.94
N LYS A 23 37.64 7.99 6.66
CA LYS A 23 38.73 7.62 5.76
C LYS A 23 38.74 8.46 4.48
N PHE A 24 39.84 8.41 3.76
CA PHE A 24 40.03 9.11 2.48
C PHE A 24 39.98 8.15 1.30
N TRP A 25 39.48 8.64 0.17
CA TRP A 25 39.21 7.83 -1.01
C TRP A 25 39.50 8.62 -2.30
N HIS A 26 40.02 7.95 -3.32
CA HIS A 26 39.90 8.45 -4.69
C HIS A 26 38.43 8.49 -5.10
N GLU A 27 38.06 9.40 -6.01
CA GLU A 27 36.71 9.46 -6.60
C GLU A 27 36.29 8.10 -7.20
N ASP A 28 37.25 7.41 -7.81
CA ASP A 28 37.10 6.09 -8.40
C ASP A 28 37.06 4.92 -7.41
N CYS A 29 37.54 5.13 -6.18
CA CYS A 29 37.63 4.08 -5.18
C CYS A 29 36.40 4.05 -4.26
N LEU A 30 35.71 5.18 -4.08
CA LEU A 30 34.50 5.24 -3.26
C LEU A 30 33.28 4.75 -4.05
N LYS A 31 33.06 3.43 -4.02
CA LYS A 31 32.01 2.74 -4.77
C LYS A 31 31.08 1.98 -3.84
N CYS A 32 29.83 1.80 -4.27
CA CYS A 32 28.93 0.88 -3.59
C CYS A 32 29.44 -0.55 -3.73
N VAL A 33 29.46 -1.31 -2.63
CA VAL A 33 29.86 -2.73 -2.65
C VAL A 33 28.93 -3.59 -3.53
N CYS A 34 27.66 -3.20 -3.68
CA CYS A 34 26.68 -3.95 -4.47
C CYS A 34 26.64 -3.52 -5.94
N CYS A 35 26.39 -2.23 -6.25
CA CYS A 35 26.33 -1.77 -7.65
C CYS A 35 27.66 -1.34 -8.28
N LEU A 36 28.74 -1.18 -7.52
CA LEU A 36 30.02 -0.61 -7.98
C LEU A 36 29.94 0.83 -8.54
N CYS A 37 28.75 1.41 -8.52
CA CYS A 37 28.45 2.80 -8.82
C CYS A 37 29.29 3.73 -7.93
N ARG A 38 29.86 4.79 -8.54
CA ARG A 38 30.66 5.80 -7.84
C ARG A 38 29.76 6.64 -6.94
N LEU A 39 30.03 6.62 -5.64
CA LEU A 39 29.19 7.31 -4.66
C LEU A 39 29.43 8.82 -4.65
N GLY A 40 30.61 9.27 -5.08
CA GLY A 40 30.89 10.71 -5.24
C GLY A 40 30.00 11.40 -6.28
N GLU A 41 29.55 10.66 -7.30
CA GLU A 41 28.70 11.19 -8.39
C GLU A 41 27.20 11.18 -8.04
N LEU A 42 26.77 10.27 -7.14
CA LEU A 42 25.36 10.08 -6.77
C LEU A 42 24.83 11.12 -5.76
N GLY A 43 25.70 12.01 -5.26
CA GLY A 43 25.39 13.05 -4.28
C GLY A 43 26.14 12.87 -2.97
N SER A 44 25.82 13.69 -1.97
CA SER A 44 26.53 13.72 -0.69
C SER A 44 26.12 12.64 0.32
N LYS A 45 25.20 11.74 -0.06
CA LYS A 45 24.66 10.71 0.84
C LYS A 45 25.15 9.31 0.43
N LEU A 46 25.87 8.68 1.34
CA LEU A 46 26.20 7.25 1.31
C LEU A 46 25.72 6.61 2.61
N TYR A 47 25.56 5.29 2.59
CA TYR A 47 25.15 4.52 3.76
C TYR A 47 26.26 3.56 4.17
N TYR A 48 26.54 3.49 5.46
CA TYR A 48 27.52 2.57 6.03
C TYR A 48 26.84 1.69 7.08
N LYS A 49 26.81 0.38 6.84
CA LYS A 49 26.21 -0.61 7.76
C LYS A 49 26.88 -1.97 7.58
N GLN A 50 27.15 -2.67 8.68
CA GLN A 50 27.83 -3.99 8.67
C GLN A 50 29.11 -3.99 7.82
N SER A 51 29.93 -2.95 7.96
CA SER A 51 31.17 -2.78 7.19
C SER A 51 31.01 -2.66 5.67
N MET A 52 29.79 -2.46 5.17
CA MET A 52 29.51 -2.21 3.75
C MET A 52 29.22 -0.73 3.51
N ILE A 53 29.84 -0.17 2.46
CA ILE A 53 29.50 1.14 1.93
C ILE A 53 28.52 0.94 0.76
N LEU A 54 27.33 1.53 0.87
CA LEU A 54 26.20 1.30 -0.03
C LEU A 54 25.62 2.59 -0.59
N CYS A 55 25.09 2.51 -1.81
CA CYS A 55 24.21 3.55 -2.34
C CYS A 55 22.85 3.50 -1.62
N ALA A 56 22.06 4.57 -1.73
CA ALA A 56 20.73 4.63 -1.11
C ALA A 56 19.81 3.47 -1.52
N ARG A 57 19.85 3.11 -2.81
CA ARG A 57 19.03 2.02 -3.37
C ARG A 57 19.40 0.67 -2.78
N ASP A 58 20.70 0.34 -2.73
CA ASP A 58 21.17 -0.94 -2.20
C ASP A 58 21.05 -1.01 -0.69
N TYR A 59 21.22 0.11 0.01
CA TYR A 59 20.93 0.19 1.44
C TYR A 59 19.47 -0.13 1.74
N LEU A 60 18.53 0.51 1.03
CA LEU A 60 17.10 0.22 1.17
C LEU A 60 16.80 -1.22 0.79
N ARG A 61 17.37 -1.73 -0.30
CA ARG A 61 17.18 -3.12 -0.73
C ARG A 61 17.62 -4.14 0.31
N LEU A 62 18.75 -3.92 0.98
CA LEU A 62 19.31 -4.88 1.96
C LEU A 62 18.77 -4.68 3.38
N PHE A 63 18.48 -3.44 3.77
CA PHE A 63 18.22 -3.07 5.15
C PHE A 63 16.97 -2.23 5.36
N GLY A 64 16.28 -1.87 4.28
CA GLY A 64 15.01 -1.16 4.36
C GLY A 64 13.89 -2.07 4.83
N LEU A 65 12.85 -1.45 5.40
CA LEU A 65 11.65 -2.14 5.85
C LEU A 65 10.82 -2.56 4.63
N THR A 66 10.60 -3.87 4.50
CA THR A 66 9.66 -4.42 3.52
C THR A 66 8.23 -4.32 4.05
N GLY A 67 7.25 -4.16 3.16
CA GLY A 67 5.83 -4.18 3.50
C GLY A 67 5.11 -5.36 2.86
N THR A 68 3.87 -5.65 3.26
CA THR A 68 3.02 -6.64 2.55
C THR A 68 1.88 -5.90 1.87
N CYS A 69 1.67 -6.16 0.57
CA CYS A 69 0.62 -5.48 -0.19
C CYS A 69 -0.77 -6.02 0.20
N ALA A 70 -1.64 -5.15 0.72
CA ALA A 70 -2.98 -5.54 1.18
C ALA A 70 -3.95 -6.01 0.08
N ALA A 71 -3.60 -5.84 -1.20
CA ALA A 71 -4.43 -6.28 -2.33
C ALA A 71 -3.96 -7.60 -2.97
N CYS A 72 -2.71 -8.01 -2.80
CA CYS A 72 -2.18 -9.23 -3.43
C CYS A 72 -1.38 -10.13 -2.49
N ASP A 73 -1.25 -9.74 -1.22
CA ASP A 73 -0.53 -10.44 -0.14
C ASP A 73 0.93 -10.75 -0.44
N LYS A 74 1.51 -10.12 -1.46
CA LYS A 74 2.92 -10.24 -1.81
C LYS A 74 3.77 -9.22 -1.09
N ASN A 75 5.01 -9.61 -0.81
CA ASN A 75 6.01 -8.76 -0.18
C ASN A 75 6.41 -7.62 -1.12
N ILE A 76 6.44 -6.40 -0.59
CA ILE A 76 6.88 -5.18 -1.26
C ILE A 76 8.33 -4.91 -0.84
N PRO A 77 9.28 -4.92 -1.78
CA PRO A 77 10.66 -4.54 -1.52
C PRO A 77 10.75 -3.10 -1.01
N ALA A 78 11.66 -2.85 -0.06
CA ALA A 78 11.80 -1.53 0.58
C ALA A 78 12.27 -0.40 -0.36
N PHE A 79 12.74 -0.73 -1.56
CA PHE A 79 13.12 0.23 -2.60
C PHE A 79 12.00 0.50 -3.61
N GLU A 80 10.89 -0.24 -3.56
CA GLU A 80 9.76 -0.05 -4.47
C GLU A 80 8.84 1.07 -3.96
N LEU A 81 8.33 1.89 -4.89
CA LEU A 81 7.33 2.90 -4.57
C LEU A 81 6.00 2.23 -4.23
N VAL A 82 5.31 2.77 -3.22
CA VAL A 82 4.06 2.23 -2.71
C VAL A 82 3.00 3.31 -2.60
N MET A 83 1.74 2.90 -2.71
CA MET A 83 0.59 3.69 -2.27
C MET A 83 0.27 3.33 -0.81
N ARG A 84 -0.11 4.33 -0.01
CA ARG A 84 -0.57 4.14 1.36
C ARG A 84 -2.00 4.66 1.50
N ALA A 85 -2.87 3.86 2.09
CA ALA A 85 -4.23 4.29 2.43
C ALA A 85 -4.57 3.74 3.81
N LYS A 86 -4.77 4.65 4.78
CA LYS A 86 -4.84 4.32 6.21
C LYS A 86 -3.60 3.49 6.61
N ASP A 87 -3.81 2.32 7.21
CA ASP A 87 -2.74 1.42 7.67
C ASP A 87 -2.25 0.44 6.59
N ASN A 88 -2.88 0.47 5.40
CA ASN A 88 -2.56 -0.47 4.32
C ASN A 88 -1.55 0.11 3.33
N VAL A 89 -0.69 -0.77 2.82
CA VAL A 89 0.27 -0.46 1.76
C VAL A 89 -0.03 -1.28 0.51
N TYR A 90 0.21 -0.69 -0.67
CA TYR A 90 -0.10 -1.30 -1.95
C TYR A 90 1.03 -1.07 -2.96
N HIS A 91 1.30 -2.05 -3.82
CA HIS A 91 2.07 -1.78 -5.04
C HIS A 91 1.34 -0.73 -5.88
N LEU A 92 2.07 0.11 -6.61
CA LEU A 92 1.46 1.09 -7.54
C LEU A 92 0.47 0.42 -8.50
N ARG A 93 0.80 -0.77 -9.01
CA ARG A 93 -0.07 -1.55 -9.92
C ARG A 93 -1.28 -2.19 -9.23
N CYS A 94 -1.22 -2.39 -7.91
CA CYS A 94 -2.27 -3.00 -7.12
C CYS A 94 -3.22 -1.96 -6.51
N PHE A 95 -2.87 -0.68 -6.57
CA PHE A 95 -3.73 0.42 -6.16
C PHE A 95 -4.76 0.72 -7.27
N ALA A 96 -5.74 -0.18 -7.36
CA ALA A 96 -6.83 -0.15 -8.33
C ALA A 96 -8.11 -0.64 -7.64
N CYS A 97 -9.27 -0.33 -8.22
CA CYS A 97 -10.52 -0.86 -7.71
C CYS A 97 -10.51 -2.39 -7.78
N GLN A 98 -10.80 -3.08 -6.68
CA GLN A 98 -10.79 -4.56 -6.62
C GLN A 98 -12.04 -5.22 -7.21
N VAL A 99 -12.99 -4.42 -7.72
CA VAL A 99 -14.18 -4.91 -8.43
C VAL A 99 -13.96 -4.75 -9.94
N CYS A 100 -13.84 -3.52 -10.44
CA CYS A 100 -13.66 -3.28 -11.87
C CYS A 100 -12.20 -3.29 -12.37
N ASN A 101 -11.20 -3.41 -11.50
CA ASN A 101 -9.77 -3.31 -11.82
C ASN A 101 -9.31 -1.97 -12.43
N GLN A 102 -10.16 -0.93 -12.39
CA GLN A 102 -9.81 0.40 -12.87
C GLN A 102 -8.71 1.01 -11.99
N ARG A 103 -7.66 1.54 -12.63
CA ARG A 103 -6.59 2.29 -11.97
C ARG A 103 -7.03 3.72 -11.68
N PHE A 104 -6.57 4.24 -10.55
CA PHE A 104 -6.84 5.62 -10.15
C PHE A 104 -5.84 6.59 -10.77
N CYS A 105 -6.36 7.70 -11.26
CA CYS A 105 -5.61 8.90 -11.60
C CYS A 105 -5.50 9.84 -10.40
N ILE A 106 -4.58 10.80 -10.48
CA ILE A 106 -4.47 11.86 -9.47
C ILE A 106 -5.79 12.65 -9.45
N GLY A 107 -6.39 12.74 -8.27
CA GLY A 107 -7.67 13.43 -8.05
C GLY A 107 -8.90 12.52 -8.02
N ASP A 108 -8.76 11.25 -8.41
CA ASP A 108 -9.87 10.30 -8.33
C ASP A 108 -10.25 10.01 -6.87
N LYS A 109 -11.55 9.92 -6.62
CA LYS A 109 -12.07 9.44 -5.34
C LYS A 109 -12.05 7.91 -5.29
N PHE A 110 -11.60 7.39 -4.16
CA PHE A 110 -11.65 5.97 -3.84
C PHE A 110 -12.15 5.78 -2.41
N TYR A 111 -12.65 4.59 -2.13
CA TYR A 111 -13.18 4.20 -0.83
C TYR A 111 -12.52 2.92 -0.35
N LEU A 112 -12.39 2.80 0.97
CA LEU A 112 -11.81 1.64 1.63
C LEU A 112 -12.91 0.95 2.44
N PHE A 113 -13.44 -0.16 1.90
CA PHE A 113 -14.57 -0.91 2.44
C PHE A 113 -14.14 -2.36 2.67
N GLU A 114 -14.24 -2.86 3.92
CA GLU A 114 -13.79 -4.21 4.30
C GLU A 114 -12.35 -4.53 3.85
N ASN A 115 -11.43 -3.57 4.05
CA ASN A 115 -10.04 -3.63 3.58
C ASN A 115 -9.87 -3.73 2.05
N LYS A 116 -10.93 -3.52 1.27
CA LYS A 116 -10.88 -3.46 -0.19
C LYS A 116 -10.95 -2.03 -0.69
N ILE A 117 -10.17 -1.73 -1.71
CA ILE A 117 -10.23 -0.46 -2.42
C ILE A 117 -11.28 -0.53 -3.52
N LEU A 118 -12.21 0.42 -3.49
CA LEU A 118 -13.30 0.56 -4.46
C LEU A 118 -13.24 1.94 -5.10
N CYS A 119 -13.56 2.02 -6.40
CA CYS A 119 -13.81 3.31 -7.04
C CYS A 119 -15.14 3.88 -6.56
N GLN A 120 -15.38 5.17 -6.84
CA GLN A 120 -16.62 5.82 -6.45
C GLN A 120 -17.86 5.10 -6.96
N TYR A 121 -17.86 4.68 -8.23
CA TYR A 121 -18.99 3.98 -8.86
C TYR A 121 -19.30 2.65 -8.16
N ASP A 122 -18.32 1.75 -8.05
CA ASP A 122 -18.52 0.43 -7.43
C ASP A 122 -18.85 0.54 -5.94
N PHE A 123 -18.37 1.60 -5.26
CA PHE A 123 -18.74 1.86 -3.87
C PHE A 123 -20.20 2.28 -3.74
N GLU A 124 -20.64 3.25 -4.54
CA GLU A 124 -22.03 3.73 -4.55
C GLU A 124 -23.00 2.62 -4.95
N GLU A 125 -22.66 1.84 -5.96
CA GLU A 125 -23.44 0.67 -6.40
C GLU A 125 -23.55 -0.37 -5.28
N ARG A 126 -22.46 -0.66 -4.58
CA ARG A 126 -22.49 -1.60 -3.46
C ARG A 126 -23.36 -1.10 -2.30
N MET A 127 -23.35 0.22 -2.04
CA MET A 127 -24.18 0.83 -0.99
C MET A 127 -25.66 0.79 -1.35
N THR A 128 -26.04 1.05 -2.60
CA THR A 128 -27.44 0.97 -3.05
C THR A 128 -27.96 -0.46 -2.99
N PHE A 129 -27.17 -1.46 -3.41
CA PHE A 129 -27.56 -2.87 -3.26
C PHE A 129 -27.69 -3.29 -1.80
N HIS A 130 -26.80 -2.84 -0.92
CA HIS A 130 -26.89 -3.17 0.50
C HIS A 130 -28.16 -2.58 1.13
N GLN A 131 -28.51 -1.35 0.76
CA GLN A 131 -29.72 -0.68 1.25
C GLN A 131 -31.00 -1.30 0.69
N ALA A 132 -31.01 -1.72 -0.58
CA ALA A 132 -32.13 -2.45 -1.18
C ALA A 132 -32.34 -3.82 -0.51
N ALA A 133 -31.26 -4.55 -0.22
CA ALA A 133 -31.33 -5.83 0.49
C ALA A 133 -31.90 -5.67 1.91
N TYR A 134 -31.46 -4.63 2.63
CA TYR A 134 -31.98 -4.32 3.97
C TYR A 134 -33.47 -3.97 3.91
N ASN A 135 -33.88 -3.09 3.00
CA ASN A 135 -35.29 -2.71 2.84
C ASN A 135 -36.18 -3.90 2.48
N ASN A 136 -35.71 -4.81 1.63
CA ASN A 136 -36.45 -6.04 1.31
C ASN A 136 -36.59 -6.96 2.52
N GLN A 137 -35.56 -7.11 3.35
CA GLN A 137 -35.65 -7.89 4.58
C GLN A 137 -36.69 -7.28 5.53
N SER A 138 -36.64 -5.97 5.77
CA SER A 138 -37.64 -5.27 6.59
C SER A 138 -39.06 -5.42 6.04
N LEU A 139 -39.23 -5.35 4.71
CA LEU A 139 -40.51 -5.60 4.05
C LEU A 139 -41.01 -7.03 4.29
N THR A 140 -40.16 -8.04 4.12
CA THR A 140 -40.56 -9.44 4.37
C THR A 140 -40.92 -9.71 5.84
N GLU A 141 -40.26 -9.05 6.79
CA GLU A 141 -40.61 -9.13 8.21
C GLU A 141 -41.97 -8.48 8.49
N LEU A 142 -42.23 -7.31 7.89
CA LEU A 142 -43.53 -6.67 7.98
C LEU A 142 -44.64 -7.52 7.37
N THR A 143 -44.41 -8.13 6.20
CA THR A 143 -45.40 -9.01 5.54
C THR A 143 -45.76 -10.21 6.42
N LYS A 144 -44.77 -10.86 7.04
CA LYS A 144 -45.02 -11.97 7.98
C LYS A 144 -45.84 -11.54 9.20
N ASN A 145 -45.60 -10.33 9.72
CA ASN A 145 -46.38 -9.82 10.84
C ASN A 145 -47.83 -9.51 10.44
N ILE A 146 -48.06 -9.04 9.21
CA ILE A 146 -49.42 -8.83 8.68
C ILE A 146 -50.14 -10.17 8.51
N GLU A 147 -49.49 -11.20 7.97
CA GLU A 147 -50.08 -12.54 7.86
C GLU A 147 -50.46 -13.14 9.23
N GLN A 148 -49.71 -12.80 10.28
CA GLN A 148 -50.05 -13.20 11.65
C GLN A 148 -51.25 -12.43 12.22
N LEU A 149 -51.50 -11.20 11.75
CA LEU A 149 -52.66 -10.39 12.14
C LEU A 149 -53.92 -10.78 11.36
N GLU A 150 -53.80 -11.33 10.16
CA GLU A 150 -54.94 -11.79 9.34
C GLU A 150 -55.53 -13.13 9.82
N ASN A 151 -54.95 -13.79 10.84
CA ASN A 151 -55.55 -14.94 11.53
C ASN A 151 -56.65 -14.58 12.54
N PHE A 152 -57.27 -13.40 12.44
CA PHE A 152 -58.52 -13.13 13.14
C PHE A 152 -59.69 -13.68 12.32
N GLU A 153 -60.15 -14.87 12.70
CA GLU A 153 -61.38 -15.48 12.18
C GLU A 153 -62.54 -14.47 12.24
N PRO A 154 -63.41 -14.42 11.21
CA PRO A 154 -64.62 -13.63 11.30
C PRO A 154 -65.46 -14.20 12.45
N LEU A 155 -65.84 -13.35 13.41
CA LEU A 155 -66.90 -13.68 14.35
C LEU A 155 -68.17 -13.93 13.53
N GLU A 156 -68.50 -15.21 13.33
CA GLU A 156 -69.77 -15.63 12.75
C GLU A 156 -70.91 -15.10 13.63
N THR A 157 -71.55 -14.03 13.20
CA THR A 157 -72.79 -13.55 13.79
C THR A 157 -73.90 -14.49 13.34
N ASN A 158 -74.21 -15.45 14.22
CA ASN A 158 -75.39 -16.30 14.10
C ASN A 158 -76.66 -15.45 14.02
N MET A 159 -77.19 -15.27 12.80
CA MET A 159 -78.58 -14.87 12.59
C MET A 159 -79.45 -16.13 12.66
N VAL A 160 -80.06 -16.37 13.82
CA VAL A 160 -81.15 -17.34 13.94
C VAL A 160 -82.40 -16.68 13.39
N GLY A 161 -82.85 -17.16 12.23
CA GLY A 161 -84.17 -16.85 11.69
C GLY A 161 -85.20 -17.88 12.16
N SER A 162 -86.26 -17.41 12.82
CA SER A 162 -87.64 -17.92 12.77
C SER A 162 -88.56 -16.91 13.45
#